data_AF-A0A1Q6XHA8-F1
#
_entry.id   AF-A0A1Q6XHA8-F1
#
_cell.length_a   1.000
_cell.length_b   1.000
_cell.length_c   1.000
_cell.angle_alpha   90.00
_cell.angle_beta   90.00
_cell.angle_gamma   90.00
#
_symmetry.space_group_name_H-M   'P 1'
#
loop_
_entity.id
_entity.type
_entity.pdbx_description
1 polymer ?
#
loop_
_entity_poly.entity_id
_entity_poly.type
_entity_poly.pdbx_seq_one_letter_code
_entity_poly.pdbx_strand_id
1 'polypeptide(L)'
;MLGGEMMVMSSVDSTFFTLNEVATVIWQAADGHTPLAEIVARNVCDEFEVDIDIARRDAEQFVNELSHHGILLVSDCPFDISPGPVEAA
;
A
#
# COMPACT_ATOMS: atom_id res chain seq x y z
N MET A 1 -7.27 -8.16 13.85
CA MET A 1 -6.95 -6.73 13.73
C MET A 1 -6.95 -6.15 15.13
N LEU A 2 -5.82 -5.64 15.60
CA LEU A 2 -5.76 -4.85 16.83
C LEU A 2 -5.99 -3.40 16.38
N GLY A 3 -6.97 -2.71 16.95
CA GLY A 3 -7.05 -1.24 16.92
C GLY A 3 -7.12 -0.49 15.58
N GLY A 4 -7.36 -1.14 14.43
CA GLY A 4 -7.37 -0.45 13.12
C GLY A 4 -5.98 -0.19 12.52
N GLU A 5 -4.93 -0.55 13.26
CA GLU A 5 -3.53 -0.49 12.83
C GLU A 5 -3.03 -1.86 12.36
N MET A 6 -2.18 -1.86 11.33
CA MET A 6 -1.56 -3.06 10.78
C MET A 6 -0.06 -3.05 11.08
N MET A 7 0.53 -4.22 11.34
CA MET A 7 1.98 -4.35 11.46
C MET A 7 2.51 -5.19 10.32
N VAL A 8 3.46 -4.65 9.56
CA VAL A 8 4.12 -5.31 8.43
C VAL A 8 5.57 -5.59 8.79
N MET A 9 6.04 -6.80 8.52
CA MET A 9 7.44 -7.17 8.71
C MET A 9 8.16 -7.17 7.35
N SER A 10 9.24 -6.41 7.25
CA SER A 10 10.19 -6.53 6.15
C SER A 10 10.89 -7.88 6.20
N SER A 11 10.78 -8.68 5.15
CA SER A 11 11.50 -9.95 5.02
C SER A 11 12.99 -9.74 4.73
N VAL A 12 13.39 -8.54 4.28
CA VAL A 12 14.76 -8.22 3.89
C VAL A 12 15.63 -7.89 5.10
N ASP A 13 15.10 -7.10 6.04
CA ASP A 13 15.87 -6.63 7.19
C ASP A 13 15.24 -6.97 8.55
N SER A 14 14.12 -7.70 8.56
CA SER A 14 13.38 -8.09 9.77
C SER A 14 12.87 -6.90 10.61
N THR A 15 12.76 -5.71 10.03
CA THR A 15 12.16 -4.55 10.68
C THR A 15 10.64 -4.61 10.63
N PHE A 16 10.01 -4.22 11.74
CA PHE A 16 8.57 -4.09 11.86
C PHE A 16 8.15 -2.64 11.59
N PHE A 17 7.17 -2.48 10.71
CA PHE A 17 6.53 -1.22 10.39
C PHE A 17 5.09 -1.26 10.92
N THR A 18 4.75 -0.28 11.75
CA THR A 18 3.37 -0.10 12.18
C THR A 18 2.71 0.89 11.24
N LEU A 19 1.68 0.43 10.54
CA LEU A 19 0.81 1.21 9.69
C LEU A 19 -0.23 1.90 10.56
N ASN A 20 -0.36 3.22 10.41
CA ASN A 20 -1.50 3.95 10.99
C ASN A 20 -2.80 3.56 10.27
N GLU A 21 -3.93 4.11 10.69
CA GLU A 21 -5.25 3.77 10.15
C GLU A 21 -5.33 4.07 8.63
N VAL A 22 -4.87 5.24 8.19
CA VAL A 22 -4.83 5.64 6.78
C VAL A 22 -3.95 4.71 5.94
N ALA A 23 -2.74 4.41 6.40
CA ALA A 23 -1.79 3.51 5.75
C ALA A 23 -2.34 2.09 5.67
N THR A 24 -3.06 1.64 6.70
CA THR A 24 -3.72 0.33 6.75
C THR A 24 -4.81 0.25 5.69
N VAL A 25 -5.60 1.30 5.51
CA VAL A 25 -6.64 1.38 4.47
C VAL A 25 -6.03 1.34 3.07
N ILE A 26 -4.99 2.15 2.83
CA ILE A 26 -4.26 2.14 1.55
C ILE A 26 -3.68 0.75 1.27
N TRP A 27 -3.07 0.12 2.28
CA TRP A 27 -2.50 -1.22 2.16
C TRP A 27 -3.55 -2.27 1.82
N GLN A 28 -4.72 -2.22 2.46
CA GLN A 28 -5.80 -3.17 2.18
C GLN A 28 -6.41 -2.99 0.80
N ALA A 29 -6.42 -1.76 0.28
CA ALA A 29 -6.93 -1.45 -1.05
C ALA A 29 -5.89 -1.64 -2.17
N ALA A 30 -4.60 -1.81 -1.83
CA ALA A 30 -3.54 -2.04 -2.79
C ALA A 30 -3.64 -3.46 -3.40
N ASP A 31 -4.31 -3.55 -4.54
CA ASP A 31 -4.47 -4.79 -5.33
C ASP A 31 -3.40 -4.96 -6.42
N GLY A 32 -2.54 -3.95 -6.61
CA GLY A 32 -1.51 -3.91 -7.64
C GLY A 32 -1.97 -3.46 -9.03
N HIS A 33 -3.25 -3.15 -9.20
CA HIS A 33 -3.84 -2.69 -10.46
C HIS A 33 -4.47 -1.29 -10.34
N THR A 34 -5.01 -0.99 -9.17
CA THR A 34 -5.69 0.27 -8.88
C THR A 34 -4.66 1.36 -8.57
N PRO A 35 -4.71 2.52 -9.23
CA PRO A 35 -3.81 3.63 -8.96
C PRO A 35 -3.96 4.16 -7.52
N LEU A 36 -2.84 4.56 -6.90
CA LEU A 36 -2.84 5.12 -5.55
C LEU A 36 -3.81 6.29 -5.39
N ALA A 37 -3.88 7.19 -6.38
CA ALA A 37 -4.79 8.33 -6.34
C ALA A 37 -6.28 7.91 -6.27
N GLU A 38 -6.65 6.80 -6.91
CA GLU A 38 -8.02 6.27 -6.89
C GLU A 38 -8.34 5.63 -5.54
N ILE A 39 -7.38 4.89 -4.96
CA ILE A 39 -7.47 4.33 -3.61
C ILE A 39 -7.67 5.45 -2.58
N VAL A 40 -6.83 6.49 -2.63
CA VAL A 40 -6.89 7.60 -1.67
C VAL A 40 -8.23 8.34 -1.79
N ALA A 41 -8.67 8.65 -3.01
CA ALA A 41 -9.93 9.37 -3.21
C ALA A 41 -11.15 8.58 -2.73
N ARG A 42 -11.18 7.26 -2.91
CA ARG A 42 -12.34 6.42 -2.55
C ARG A 42 -12.34 5.94 -1.12
N ASN A 43 -11.18 5.61 -0.58
CA ASN A 43 -11.08 4.96 0.72
C ASN A 43 -10.63 5.93 1.81
N VAL A 44 -9.73 6.87 1.52
CA VAL A 44 -9.20 7.78 2.54
C VAL A 44 -10.03 9.06 2.64
N CYS A 45 -10.32 9.71 1.51
CA CYS A 45 -11.09 10.96 1.56
C CYS A 45 -12.54 10.75 2.03
N ASP A 46 -13.16 9.63 1.68
CA ASP A 46 -14.54 9.31 2.08
C ASP A 46 -14.64 8.91 3.56
N GLU A 47 -13.66 8.15 4.07
CA GLU A 47 -13.68 7.63 5.46
C GLU A 47 -13.12 8.63 6.49
N PHE A 48 -12.12 9.44 6.12
CA PHE A 48 -11.40 10.33 7.04
C PHE A 48 -11.70 11.82 6.84
N GLU A 49 -12.61 12.17 5.91
CA GLU A 49 -13.04 13.56 5.61
C GLU A 49 -11.85 14.53 5.41
N VAL A 50 -10.79 14.05 4.76
CA VAL A 50 -9.52 14.75 4.55
C VAL A 50 -9.39 15.25 3.12
N ASP A 51 -8.72 16.39 2.95
CA ASP A 51 -8.42 16.96 1.64
C ASP A 51 -7.58 16.00 0.79
N ILE A 52 -7.94 15.87 -0.49
CA ILE A 52 -7.29 14.93 -1.43
C ILE A 52 -5.81 15.23 -1.62
N ASP A 53 -5.38 16.50 -1.57
CA ASP A 53 -3.97 16.85 -1.78
C ASP A 53 -3.13 16.50 -0.55
N ILE A 54 -3.71 16.61 0.66
CA ILE A 54 -3.07 16.15 1.91
C ILE A 54 -3.01 14.63 1.92
N ALA A 55 -4.15 13.95 1.70
CA ALA A 55 -4.23 12.50 1.73
C ALA A 55 -3.31 11.85 0.70
N ARG A 56 -3.20 12.46 -0.49
CA ARG A 56 -2.29 11.98 -1.54
C ARG A 56 -0.83 12.12 -1.14
N ARG A 57 -0.42 13.24 -0.55
CA ARG A 57 0.98 13.42 -0.10
C ARG A 57 1.35 12.45 1.00
N ASP A 58 0.47 12.24 1.96
CA ASP A 58 0.68 11.26 3.04
C ASP A 58 0.76 9.84 2.47
N ALA A 59 -0.11 9.50 1.52
CA ALA A 59 -0.07 8.22 0.82
C ALA A 59 1.22 8.03 0.00
N GLU A 60 1.66 9.06 -0.74
CA GLU A 60 2.91 9.07 -1.51
C GLU A 60 4.12 8.87 -0.60
N GLN A 61 4.17 9.56 0.54
CA GLN A 61 5.23 9.39 1.52
C GLN A 61 5.25 7.96 2.08
N PHE A 62 4.07 7.43 2.43
CA PHE A 62 3.90 6.09 2.95
C PHE A 62 4.40 5.00 1.99
N VAL A 63 3.94 5.02 0.73
CA VAL A 63 4.38 4.03 -0.26
C VAL A 63 5.86 4.16 -0.57
N ASN A 64 6.40 5.38 -0.56
CA ASN A 64 7.82 5.62 -0.79
C ASN A 64 8.66 5.01 0.34
N GLU A 65 8.31 5.25 1.60
CA GLU A 65 9.02 4.65 2.76
C GLU A 65 9.00 3.12 2.69
N LEU A 66 7.82 2.51 2.49
CA LEU A 66 7.74 1.05 2.37
C LEU A 66 8.53 0.50 1.18
N SER A 67 8.56 1.22 0.06
CA SER A 67 9.32 0.82 -1.12
C SER A 67 10.82 0.92 -0.90
N HIS A 68 11.29 1.97 -0.21
CA HIS A 68 12.68 2.08 0.23
C HIS A 68 13.11 0.92 1.13
N HIS A 69 12.19 0.39 1.94
CA HIS A 69 12.43 -0.77 2.80
C HIS A 69 12.20 -2.13 2.11
N GLY A 70 11.82 -2.15 0.83
CA GLY A 70 11.59 -3.39 0.07
C GLY A 70 10.34 -4.16 0.49
N ILE A 71 9.39 -3.49 1.15
CA ILE A 71 8.14 -4.09 1.64
C ILE A 71 7.03 -3.99 0.59
N LEU A 72 7.00 -2.88 -0.15
CA LEU A 72 6.00 -2.60 -1.18
C LEU A 72 6.70 -2.28 -2.50
N LEU A 73 6.12 -2.74 -3.61
CA LEU A 73 6.59 -2.41 -4.95
C LEU A 73 5.68 -1.34 -5.53
N VAL A 74 6.24 -0.19 -5.89
CA VAL A 74 5.53 0.86 -6.61
C VAL A 74 5.86 0.72 -8.09
N SER A 75 4.85 0.81 -8.95
CA SER A 75 5.02 0.77 -10.40
C SER A 75 4.11 1.78 -11.08
N ASP A 76 4.60 2.36 -12.17
CA ASP A 76 3.87 3.34 -12.99
C ASP A 76 2.80 2.65 -13.87
N CYS A 77 2.96 1.35 -14.09
CA CYS A 77 2.01 0.48 -14.77
C CYS A 77 1.44 -0.56 -13.79
N PRO A 78 0.21 -1.04 -14.00
CA PRO A 78 -0.36 -2.17 -13.26
C PRO A 78 0.59 -3.38 -13.27
N PHE A 79 0.64 -4.13 -12.17
CA PHE A 79 1.41 -5.37 -12.12
C PHE A 79 0.74 -6.42 -13.00
N ASP A 80 1.40 -6.83 -14.10
CA ASP A 80 0.95 -7.95 -14.92
C ASP A 80 1.35 -9.25 -14.21
N ILE A 81 0.50 -9.72 -13.29
CA ILE A 81 0.69 -11.01 -12.60
C ILE A 81 0.20 -12.12 -13.53
N SER A 82 0.76 -12.22 -14.74
CA SER A 82 0.59 -13.42 -15.55
C SER A 82 1.29 -14.58 -14.81
N PRO A 83 0.57 -15.63 -14.40
CA PRO A 83 1.20 -16.79 -13.81
C PRO A 83 2.12 -17.39 -14.89
N GLY A 84 3.44 -17.29 -14.69
CA GLY A 84 4.41 -18.01 -15.51
C GLY A 84 4.06 -19.50 -15.52
N PRO A 85 4.40 -20.23 -16.60
CA PRO A 85 4.01 -21.63 -16.73
C PRO A 85 4.51 -22.38 -15.50
N VAL A 86 3.59 -22.96 -14.73
CA VAL A 86 3.94 -23.89 -13.66
C VAL A 86 4.65 -25.06 -14.33
N GLU A 87 5.99 -25.09 -14.23
CA GLU A 87 6.78 -26.21 -14.71
C GLU A 87 6.46 -27.40 -13.79
N ALA A 88 5.50 -28.21 -14.23
CA ALA A 88 5.17 -29.47 -13.61
C ALA A 88 6.36 -30.41 -13.80
N ALA A 89 7.13 -30.63 -12.73
CA ALA A 89 8.17 -31.63 -12.62
C ALA A 89 7.66 -32.87 -11.87
#